data_AF-A0A1Z4EEW2-F1
#
_entry.id   AF-A0A1Z4EEW2-F1
#
_cell.length_a   1.000
_cell.length_b   1.000
_cell.length_c   1.000
_cell.angle_alpha   90.00
_cell.angle_beta   90.00
_cell.angle_gamma   90.00
#
_symmetry.space_group_name_H-M   'P 1'
#
loop_
_entity.id
_entity.type
_entity.pdbx_description
1 polymer ?
#
loop_
_entity_poly.entity_id
_entity_poly.type
_entity_poly.pdbx_seq_one_letter_code
_entity_poly.pdbx_strand_id
1 'polypeptide(L)'
;MKNSSIVARRRAAGISAGCLLGGMAIGLVAAPSAAAAPDCSPAGVNATVSSAEAAAQQYLAAHPGANQVVTAAYGQPHAEAASNLRGYFTAHPQEYYDLRGILAPIGDTERQCNVSALPGNLESAYHEFMAG
;
A
#
# COMPACT_ATOMS: atom_id res chain seq x y z
N MET A 1 27.96 -42.17 25.35
CA MET A 1 27.53 -43.16 24.35
C MET A 1 26.46 -42.46 23.49
N LYS A 2 26.78 -41.72 22.42
CA LYS A 2 27.26 -42.08 21.08
C LYS A 2 26.28 -43.00 20.32
N ASN A 3 25.41 -42.38 19.52
CA ASN A 3 24.93 -42.88 18.23
C ASN A 3 24.55 -41.71 17.29
N SER A 4 25.52 -41.32 16.45
CA SER A 4 25.32 -40.80 15.08
C SER A 4 24.50 -41.83 14.27
N SER A 5 23.80 -41.58 13.17
CA SER A 5 23.65 -40.49 12.18
C SER A 5 22.68 -41.04 11.11
N ILE A 6 21.91 -40.20 10.39
CA ILE A 6 21.66 -40.38 8.95
C ILE A 6 21.36 -39.00 8.34
N VAL A 7 22.23 -38.63 7.42
CA VAL A 7 22.07 -37.55 6.44
C VAL A 7 21.25 -38.13 5.29
N ALA A 8 20.20 -37.45 4.85
CA ALA A 8 19.66 -37.65 3.50
C ALA A 8 19.01 -36.36 2.97
N ARG A 9 19.84 -35.58 2.28
CA ARG A 9 19.43 -34.56 1.32
C ARG A 9 18.75 -35.27 0.13
N ARG A 10 17.60 -34.78 -0.35
CA ARG A 10 17.13 -34.86 -1.75
C ARG A 10 15.87 -34.00 -1.87
N ARG A 11 16.02 -32.75 -2.32
CA ARG A 11 15.86 -32.32 -3.72
C ARG A 11 14.43 -32.57 -4.21
N ALA A 12 13.67 -31.47 -4.21
CA ALA A 12 12.68 -31.06 -5.21
C ALA A 12 12.38 -32.09 -6.30
N ALA A 13 11.16 -32.63 -6.26
CA ALA A 13 10.48 -33.19 -7.40
C ALA A 13 9.25 -32.31 -7.65
N GLY A 14 9.31 -31.48 -8.68
CA GLY A 14 8.13 -30.83 -9.24
C GLY A 14 7.29 -31.88 -9.96
N ILE A 15 5.99 -31.91 -9.68
CA ILE A 15 5.00 -32.59 -10.50
C ILE A 15 3.77 -31.68 -10.57
N SER A 16 3.55 -31.14 -11.75
CA SER A 16 2.35 -30.44 -12.17
C SER A 16 1.23 -31.47 -12.38
N ALA A 17 0.07 -31.29 -11.75
CA ALA A 17 -1.21 -31.84 -12.20
C ALA A 17 -2.35 -31.16 -11.41
N GLY A 18 -3.32 -30.59 -12.13
CA GLY A 18 -4.41 -29.82 -11.56
C GLY A 18 -5.44 -30.66 -10.79
N CYS A 19 -6.27 -29.97 -9.99
CA CYS A 19 -7.72 -30.14 -9.89
C CYS A 19 -8.29 -29.30 -8.73
N LEU A 20 -9.19 -28.40 -9.13
CA LEU A 20 -10.42 -27.89 -8.50
C LEU A 20 -10.83 -28.42 -7.09
N LEU A 21 -11.38 -27.47 -6.30
CA LEU A 21 -12.35 -27.59 -5.18
C LEU A 21 -11.81 -27.69 -3.73
N GLY A 22 -12.14 -26.64 -2.96
CA GLY A 22 -12.65 -26.75 -1.58
C GLY A 22 -11.66 -27.07 -0.46
N GLY A 23 -11.25 -26.04 0.28
CA GLY A 23 -10.57 -26.21 1.57
C GLY A 23 -10.61 -24.94 2.39
N MET A 24 -11.32 -24.96 3.52
CA MET A 24 -11.31 -23.90 4.52
C MET A 24 -9.87 -23.67 5.00
N ALA A 25 -9.32 -22.47 4.79
CA ALA A 25 -8.02 -22.09 5.32
C ALA A 25 -8.22 -21.25 6.59
N ILE A 26 -8.15 -21.90 7.75
CA ILE A 26 -7.65 -21.23 8.95
C ILE A 26 -6.12 -21.21 8.79
N GLY A 27 -5.58 -20.02 8.52
CA GLY A 27 -4.15 -19.81 8.39
C GLY A 27 -3.86 -18.32 8.43
N LEU A 28 -3.51 -17.80 9.60
CA LEU A 28 -2.82 -16.53 9.75
C LEU A 28 -1.44 -16.70 9.12
N VAL A 29 -1.36 -16.49 7.80
CA VAL A 29 -0.09 -16.46 7.08
C VAL A 29 0.30 -14.99 6.89
N ALA A 30 1.24 -14.54 7.71
CA ALA A 30 2.12 -13.46 7.32
C ALA A 30 3.03 -14.01 6.20
N ALA A 31 2.61 -13.83 4.95
CA ALA A 31 3.45 -14.04 3.79
C ALA A 31 3.48 -12.74 2.98
N PRO A 32 4.65 -12.27 2.50
CA PRO A 32 4.65 -11.26 1.46
C PRO A 32 3.92 -11.86 0.27
N SER A 33 2.98 -11.10 -0.26
CA SER A 33 2.02 -11.48 -1.29
C SER A 33 2.66 -12.33 -2.38
N ALA A 34 2.19 -13.57 -2.52
CA ALA A 34 2.18 -14.17 -3.84
C ALA A 34 1.49 -13.14 -4.74
N ALA A 35 2.09 -12.77 -5.86
CA ALA A 35 1.46 -11.94 -6.87
C ALA A 35 0.27 -12.72 -7.45
N ALA A 36 -0.82 -12.80 -6.68
CA ALA A 36 -2.15 -12.94 -7.22
C ALA A 36 -2.32 -11.77 -8.19
N ALA A 37 -2.94 -12.02 -9.33
CA ALA A 37 -3.32 -10.94 -10.24
C ALA A 37 -4.00 -9.83 -9.43
N PRO A 38 -3.74 -8.55 -9.74
CA PRO A 38 -4.35 -7.44 -9.03
C PRO A 38 -5.86 -7.63 -8.99
N ASP A 39 -6.45 -7.58 -7.78
CA ASP A 39 -7.90 -7.68 -7.61
C ASP A 39 -8.53 -6.36 -8.05
N CYS A 40 -8.84 -6.28 -9.34
CA CYS A 40 -9.48 -5.12 -9.96
C CYS A 40 -10.98 -5.04 -9.68
N SER A 41 -11.49 -5.90 -8.81
CA SER A 41 -12.83 -5.79 -8.27
C SER A 41 -12.95 -4.49 -7.46
N PRO A 42 -14.13 -3.85 -7.38
CA PRO A 42 -14.31 -2.64 -6.56
C PRO A 42 -13.93 -2.87 -5.09
N ALA A 43 -14.11 -4.10 -4.59
CA ALA A 43 -13.68 -4.49 -3.23
C ALA A 43 -12.15 -4.49 -3.07
N GLY A 44 -11.38 -5.00 -4.03
CA GLY A 44 -9.92 -5.01 -4.00
C GLY A 44 -9.30 -3.62 -4.16
N VAL A 45 -9.88 -2.79 -5.04
CA VAL A 45 -9.50 -1.38 -5.18
C VAL A 45 -9.72 -0.64 -3.85
N ASN A 46 -10.92 -0.77 -3.26
CA ASN A 46 -11.24 -0.13 -1.99
C ASN A 46 -10.37 -0.67 -0.83
N ALA A 47 -10.04 -1.96 -0.83
CA ALA A 47 -9.11 -2.53 0.14
C ALA A 47 -7.71 -1.93 0.03
N THR A 48 -7.23 -1.68 -1.20
CA THR A 48 -5.94 -1.00 -1.43
C THR A 48 -5.96 0.41 -0.87
N VAL A 49 -6.98 1.20 -1.23
CA VAL A 49 -7.16 2.57 -0.76
C VAL A 49 -7.23 2.61 0.77
N SER A 50 -8.10 1.78 1.37
CA SER A 50 -8.25 1.70 2.83
C SER A 50 -6.94 1.31 3.53
N SER A 51 -6.15 0.41 2.95
CA SER A 51 -4.86 0.01 3.51
C SER A 51 -3.81 1.12 3.44
N ALA A 52 -3.75 1.85 2.32
CA ALA A 52 -2.85 2.98 2.13
C ALA A 52 -3.23 4.16 3.05
N GLU A 53 -4.53 4.43 3.19
CA GLU A 53 -5.05 5.43 4.13
C GLU A 53 -4.72 5.07 5.58
N ALA A 54 -4.93 3.82 5.99
CA ALA A 54 -4.60 3.37 7.34
C ALA A 54 -3.10 3.50 7.64
N ALA A 55 -2.24 3.13 6.68
CA ALA A 55 -0.79 3.31 6.79
C ALA A 55 -0.41 4.79 6.85
N ALA A 56 -1.08 5.66 6.08
CA ALA A 56 -0.85 7.10 6.12
C ALA A 56 -1.27 7.69 7.47
N GLN A 57 -2.41 7.27 8.02
CA GLN A 57 -2.85 7.69 9.36
C GLN A 57 -1.86 7.27 10.44
N GLN A 58 -1.34 6.04 10.39
CA GLN A 58 -0.32 5.58 11.32
C GLN A 58 0.98 6.39 11.19
N TYR A 59 1.38 6.71 9.97
CA TYR A 59 2.54 7.57 9.71
C TYR A 59 2.34 8.97 10.28
N LEU A 60 1.19 9.60 10.02
CA LEU A 60 0.86 10.93 10.52
C LEU A 60 0.79 10.95 12.05
N ALA A 61 0.29 9.89 12.68
CA ALA A 61 0.30 9.78 14.14
C ALA A 61 1.73 9.80 14.73
N ALA A 62 2.73 9.27 14.01
CA ALA A 62 4.14 9.34 14.38
C ALA A 62 4.82 10.66 13.97
N HIS A 63 4.19 11.46 13.09
CA HIS A 63 4.73 12.70 12.53
C HIS A 63 3.79 13.89 12.81
N PRO A 64 3.86 14.50 14.01
CA PRO A 64 2.92 15.54 14.40
C PRO A 64 2.97 16.77 13.50
N GLY A 65 4.14 17.11 12.92
CA GLY A 65 4.27 18.22 11.96
C GLY A 65 3.46 17.96 10.68
N ALA A 66 3.68 16.80 10.04
CA ALA A 66 2.93 16.40 8.85
C ALA A 66 1.43 16.30 9.15
N ASN A 67 1.06 15.71 10.30
CA ASN A 67 -0.33 15.58 10.70
C ASN A 67 -1.03 16.93 10.85
N GLN A 68 -0.35 17.94 11.41
CA GLN A 68 -0.92 19.29 11.52
C GLN A 68 -1.21 19.90 10.15
N VAL A 69 -0.26 19.83 9.21
CA VAL A 69 -0.44 20.42 7.88
C VAL A 69 -1.51 19.67 7.08
N VAL A 70 -1.51 18.33 7.12
CA VAL A 70 -2.52 17.50 6.45
C VAL A 70 -3.91 17.71 7.05
N THR A 71 -4.02 17.80 8.39
CA THR A 71 -5.31 18.06 9.04
C THR A 71 -5.83 19.47 8.71
N ALA A 72 -4.95 20.47 8.69
CA ALA A 72 -5.33 21.84 8.31
C ALA A 72 -5.80 21.93 6.85
N ALA A 73 -5.20 21.15 5.94
CA ALA A 73 -5.55 21.11 4.53
C ALA A 73 -7.03 20.75 4.28
N TYR A 74 -7.65 19.90 5.12
CA TYR A 74 -9.08 19.55 4.98
C TYR A 74 -10.04 20.75 5.17
N GLY A 75 -9.62 21.78 5.90
CA GLY A 75 -10.41 23.00 6.12
C GLY A 75 -10.09 24.13 5.12
N GLN A 76 -9.10 23.94 4.24
CA GLN A 76 -8.60 24.98 3.35
C GLN A 76 -9.12 24.82 1.92
N PRO A 77 -9.20 25.91 1.14
CA PRO A 77 -9.43 25.81 -0.30
C PRO A 77 -8.26 25.04 -0.95
N HIS A 78 -8.57 24.23 -1.97
CA HIS A 78 -7.62 23.29 -2.60
C HIS A 78 -6.27 23.93 -2.96
N ALA A 79 -6.28 25.12 -3.56
CA ALA A 79 -5.05 25.82 -3.94
C ALA A 79 -4.16 26.19 -2.74
N GLU A 80 -4.76 26.56 -1.61
CA GLU A 80 -4.03 26.94 -0.40
C GLU A 80 -3.53 25.70 0.34
N ALA A 81 -4.35 24.66 0.41
CA ALA A 81 -3.96 23.34 0.92
C ALA A 81 -2.74 22.77 0.16
N ALA A 82 -2.79 22.76 -1.17
CA ALA A 82 -1.70 22.28 -2.01
C ALA A 82 -0.40 23.08 -1.80
N SER A 83 -0.50 24.41 -1.71
CA SER A 83 0.65 25.28 -1.46
C SER A 83 1.29 25.02 -0.08
N ASN A 84 0.47 24.87 0.96
CA ASN A 84 0.95 24.60 2.32
C ASN A 84 1.59 23.21 2.44
N LEU A 85 0.95 22.19 1.86
CA LEU A 85 1.49 20.83 1.82
C LEU A 85 2.82 20.82 1.08
N ARG A 86 2.91 21.44 -0.10
CA ARG A 86 4.14 21.52 -0.88
C ARG A 86 5.24 22.27 -0.11
N GLY A 87 4.91 23.39 0.54
CA GLY A 87 5.84 24.13 1.39
C GLY A 87 6.42 23.29 2.53
N TYR A 88 5.57 22.56 3.24
CA TYR A 88 6.00 21.65 4.32
C TYR A 88 6.87 20.52 3.77
N PHE A 89 6.39 19.78 2.77
CA PHE A 89 7.10 18.62 2.24
C PHE A 89 8.39 18.96 1.48
N THR A 90 8.53 20.19 0.98
CA THR A 90 9.80 20.71 0.44
C THR A 90 10.84 20.92 1.54
N ALA A 91 10.42 21.38 2.73
CA ALA A 91 11.28 21.49 3.89
C ALA A 91 11.55 20.13 4.58
N HIS A 92 10.65 19.16 4.38
CA HIS A 92 10.68 17.82 4.96
C HIS A 92 10.71 16.72 3.87
N PRO A 93 11.77 16.65 3.05
CA PRO A 93 11.81 15.76 1.89
C PRO A 93 11.76 14.28 2.28
N GLN A 94 12.31 13.91 3.45
CA GLN A 94 12.22 12.54 3.92
C GLN A 94 10.77 12.12 4.20
N GLU A 95 9.98 13.02 4.79
CA GLU A 95 8.56 12.75 5.10
C GLU A 95 7.72 12.68 3.83
N TYR A 96 8.08 13.48 2.81
CA TYR A 96 7.48 13.42 1.50
C TYR A 96 7.65 12.05 0.84
N TYR A 97 8.88 11.52 0.82
CA TYR A 97 9.16 10.22 0.21
C TYR A 97 8.50 9.06 0.95
N ASP A 98 8.40 9.14 2.28
CA ASP A 98 7.72 8.12 3.08
C ASP A 98 6.21 8.08 2.79
N LEU A 99 5.53 9.23 2.88
CA LEU A 99 4.11 9.36 2.55
C LEU A 99 3.83 8.95 1.10
N ARG A 100 4.70 9.31 0.16
CA ARG A 100 4.60 8.83 -1.21
C ARG A 100 4.72 7.32 -1.33
N GLY A 101 5.63 6.71 -0.59
CA GLY A 101 5.78 5.26 -0.56
C GLY A 101 4.52 4.56 -0.04
N ILE A 102 3.92 5.13 1.00
CA ILE A 102 2.66 4.67 1.59
C ILE A 102 1.50 4.76 0.59
N LEU A 103 1.45 5.85 -0.18
CA LEU A 103 0.38 6.17 -1.12
C LEU A 103 0.59 5.56 -2.52
N ALA A 104 1.78 5.06 -2.84
CA ALA A 104 2.12 4.45 -4.12
C ALA A 104 1.20 3.29 -4.57
N PRO A 105 0.68 2.41 -3.69
CA PRO A 105 -0.21 1.32 -4.07
C PRO A 105 -1.50 1.79 -4.75
N ILE A 106 -2.00 2.98 -4.41
CA ILE A 106 -3.24 3.51 -5.01
C ILE A 106 -3.03 3.73 -6.52
N GLY A 107 -2.02 4.51 -6.90
CA GLY A 107 -1.71 4.79 -8.30
C GLY A 107 -1.15 3.58 -9.06
N ASP A 108 -0.61 2.57 -8.37
CA ASP A 108 -0.29 1.28 -8.98
C ASP A 108 -1.57 0.51 -9.34
N THR A 109 -2.52 0.41 -8.41
CA THR A 109 -3.85 -0.21 -8.64
C THR A 109 -4.64 0.52 -9.73
N GLU A 110 -4.64 1.85 -9.75
CA GLU A 110 -5.31 2.63 -10.80
C GLU A 110 -4.75 2.30 -12.20
N ARG A 111 -3.42 2.20 -12.32
CA ARG A 111 -2.75 1.85 -13.59
C ARG A 111 -2.93 0.39 -13.98
N GLN A 112 -2.87 -0.53 -13.02
CA GLN A 112 -3.01 -1.97 -13.28
C GLN A 112 -4.44 -2.35 -13.63
N CYS A 113 -5.43 -1.70 -13.00
CA CYS A 113 -6.83 -2.01 -13.19
C CYS A 113 -7.55 -1.06 -14.17
N ASN A 114 -6.89 0.01 -14.62
CA ASN A 114 -7.47 1.06 -15.46
C ASN A 114 -8.77 1.62 -14.86
N VAL A 115 -8.72 1.95 -13.58
CA VAL A 115 -9.82 2.50 -12.78
C VAL A 115 -9.39 3.78 -12.09
N SER A 116 -10.37 4.59 -11.67
CA SER A 116 -10.19 5.67 -10.71
C SER A 116 -10.49 5.11 -9.32
N ALA A 117 -9.48 5.06 -8.45
CA ALA A 117 -9.60 4.48 -7.11
C ALA A 117 -10.10 5.53 -6.09
N LEU A 118 -9.90 6.81 -6.40
CA LEU A 118 -10.23 7.94 -5.55
C LEU A 118 -11.41 8.74 -6.15
N PRO A 119 -12.24 9.39 -5.33
CA PRO A 119 -13.19 10.38 -5.84
C PRO A 119 -12.45 11.57 -6.48
N GLY A 120 -13.02 12.19 -7.52
CA GLY A 120 -12.29 13.14 -8.39
C GLY A 120 -11.62 14.33 -7.68
N ASN A 121 -12.16 14.79 -6.55
CA ASN A 121 -11.53 15.85 -5.74
C ASN A 121 -10.26 15.36 -5.01
N LEU A 122 -10.23 14.09 -4.59
CA LEU A 122 -9.06 13.47 -3.96
C LEU A 122 -8.06 12.96 -4.99
N GLU A 123 -8.55 12.50 -6.14
CA GLU A 123 -7.70 12.07 -7.26
C GLU A 123 -6.78 13.22 -7.73
N SER A 124 -7.34 14.42 -7.90
CA SER A 124 -6.56 15.61 -8.28
C SER A 124 -5.47 15.95 -7.26
N ALA A 125 -5.82 15.94 -5.96
CA ALA A 125 -4.88 16.20 -4.87
C ALA A 125 -3.80 15.12 -4.75
N TYR A 126 -4.17 13.85 -4.94
CA TYR A 126 -3.26 12.71 -4.95
C TYR A 126 -2.24 12.84 -6.09
N HIS A 127 -2.70 13.10 -7.32
CA HIS A 127 -1.80 13.25 -8.46
C HIS A 127 -0.87 14.45 -8.29
N GLU A 128 -1.37 15.58 -7.79
CA GLU A 128 -0.55 16.76 -7.52
C GLU A 128 0.55 16.47 -6.47
N PHE A 129 0.21 15.74 -5.40
CA PHE A 129 1.17 15.31 -4.39
C PHE A 129 2.22 14.33 -4.96
N MET A 130 1.79 13.35 -5.75
CA MET A 130 2.66 12.34 -6.34
C MET A 130 3.56 12.90 -7.46
N ALA A 131 3.17 14.01 -8.10
CA ALA A 131 3.93 14.67 -9.15
C ALA A 131 5.18 15.42 -8.64
N GLY A 132 5.16 15.91 -7.39
CA GLY A 132 6.23 16.74 -6.81
C GLY A 132 5.99 18.22 -7.01
#